data_AF-A0A7S2M5D6-F1
#
_entry.id   AF-A0A7S2M5D6-F1
#
_cell.length_a   1.000
_cell.length_b   1.000
_cell.length_c   1.000
_cell.angle_alpha   90.00
_cell.angle_beta   90.00
_cell.angle_gamma   90.00
#
_symmetry.space_group_name_H-M   'P 1'
#
loop_
_entity.id
_entity.type
_entity.pdbx_description
1 polymer ?
#
loop_
_entity_poly.entity_id
_entity_poly.type
_entity_poly.pdbx_seq_one_letter_code
_entity_poly.pdbx_strand_id
1 'polypeptide(L)'
;GGGRHQEEEDGQRDEDDKQGEGCPELLGVSEAAAVDITVNAAGEEGLPFAPECPSSLRGVQALLDGRPPRTALKLVQRVRACTAAALGAAQRAKLRVFFAALLEYAIGVLAREDGDLSARGVLIVYALRTPLVELAADHADEAHAFFAARLQAMRRTRLPKAGDFCCLKLIALLFPVTDLQHPVCTPASLLADHWAANLAALGAGIEDLVSEGTLLFGILYDFCSPPRRFCASFFNLGAALLESCAAAAFSGRLQCAEAASAIVALLGQALREFAEADGSAAATLLAHRVLRPTLAKLERGASAGALGAASPGDAAQAAAGDRMRAVLEELRSLCAELERGGLEPLALFESARPQIKVLDPIFHEVGDRPRKGMELSETKQLQRRLTQERRGGPPPGSP
;
A
#
# COMPACT_ATOMS: atom_id res chain seq x y z
N GLY A 1 28.90 -6.51 62.94
CA GLY A 1 29.64 -6.17 61.71
C GLY A 1 29.51 -7.32 60.75
N GLY A 2 29.07 -7.06 59.52
CA GLY A 2 28.91 -8.08 58.48
C GLY A 2 27.63 -7.89 57.67
N GLY A 3 27.46 -6.74 57.02
CA GLY A 3 26.43 -6.54 56.01
C GLY A 3 26.96 -7.04 54.66
N ARG A 4 26.26 -8.03 54.07
CA ARG A 4 26.45 -8.42 52.67
C ARG A 4 25.72 -7.40 51.81
N HIS A 5 26.46 -6.71 50.95
CA HIS A 5 25.90 -6.00 49.81
C HIS A 5 25.52 -7.05 48.75
N GLN A 6 24.23 -7.14 48.44
CA GLN A 6 23.75 -7.64 47.17
C GLN A 6 23.58 -6.41 46.28
N GLU A 7 24.38 -6.33 45.23
CA GLU A 7 24.15 -5.43 44.12
C GLU A 7 23.01 -6.02 43.30
N GLU A 8 21.88 -5.31 43.25
CA GLU A 8 20.80 -5.58 42.31
C GLU A 8 21.23 -4.98 40.96
N GLU A 9 21.63 -5.84 40.02
CA GLU A 9 21.73 -5.49 38.60
C GLU A 9 20.33 -5.23 38.06
N ASP A 10 19.98 -3.94 37.97
CA ASP A 10 18.76 -3.46 37.34
C ASP A 10 18.92 -3.61 35.81
N GLY A 11 18.63 -4.81 35.31
CA GLY A 11 18.61 -5.12 33.88
C GLY A 11 17.53 -4.31 33.19
N GLN A 12 17.92 -3.24 32.50
CA GLN A 12 17.07 -2.50 31.57
C GLN A 12 16.53 -3.47 30.52
N ARG A 13 15.26 -3.90 30.69
CA ARG A 13 14.53 -4.64 29.66
C ARG A 13 14.38 -3.75 28.44
N ASP A 14 14.72 -4.27 27.28
CA ASP A 14 14.56 -3.57 26.01
C ASP A 14 13.10 -3.17 25.83
N GLU A 15 12.83 -1.96 25.34
CA GLU A 15 11.46 -1.49 25.11
C GLU A 15 10.72 -2.38 24.11
N ASP A 16 11.47 -3.02 23.21
CA ASP A 16 11.00 -3.97 22.22
C ASP A 16 10.70 -5.38 22.81
N ASP A 17 11.09 -5.67 24.07
CA ASP A 17 10.82 -6.95 24.75
C ASP A 17 9.54 -6.94 25.61
N LYS A 18 8.81 -5.82 25.63
CA LYS A 18 7.48 -5.73 26.28
C LYS A 18 6.44 -6.43 25.40
N GLN A 19 6.40 -7.76 25.49
CA GLN A 19 5.37 -8.58 24.85
C GLN A 19 3.97 -8.21 25.37
N GLY A 20 3.21 -7.44 24.59
CA GLY A 20 1.76 -7.28 24.78
C GLY A 20 1.28 -6.19 25.75
N GLU A 21 2.16 -5.47 26.45
CA GLU A 21 1.75 -4.33 27.28
C GLU A 21 1.80 -3.01 26.50
N GLY A 22 0.68 -2.69 25.84
CA GLY A 22 0.43 -1.38 25.23
C GLY A 22 1.28 -1.12 24.00
N CYS A 23 0.70 -1.25 22.80
CA CYS A 23 1.33 -0.72 21.59
C CYS A 23 1.69 0.77 21.83
N PRO A 24 2.97 1.16 21.71
CA PRO A 24 3.36 2.54 21.95
C PRO A 24 2.65 3.46 20.95
N GLU A 25 2.17 4.60 21.44
CA GLU A 25 1.36 5.52 20.64
C GLU A 25 2.20 6.13 19.50
N LEU A 26 1.73 5.95 18.27
CA LEU A 26 2.40 6.51 17.09
C LEU A 26 2.28 8.04 17.11
N LEU A 27 3.38 8.74 16.80
CA LEU A 27 3.37 10.19 16.71
C LEU A 27 2.37 10.67 15.64
N GLY A 28 1.31 11.37 16.06
CA GLY A 28 0.22 11.81 15.19
C GLY A 28 0.67 12.82 14.11
N VAL A 29 -0.12 13.00 13.03
CA VAL A 29 0.28 13.91 11.92
C VAL A 29 0.33 15.35 12.40
N SER A 30 -0.67 15.73 13.20
CA SER A 30 -0.74 17.04 13.85
C SER A 30 0.44 17.27 14.80
N GLU A 31 0.80 16.27 15.60
CA GLU A 31 1.90 16.36 16.56
C GLU A 31 3.27 16.45 15.86
N ALA A 32 3.47 15.67 14.80
CA ALA A 32 4.66 15.74 13.96
C ALA A 32 4.81 17.11 13.29
N ALA A 33 3.70 17.73 12.86
CA ALA A 33 3.69 19.08 12.30
C ALA A 33 3.94 20.16 13.35
N ALA A 34 3.57 19.93 14.61
CA ALA A 34 3.80 20.83 15.73
C ALA A 34 5.23 20.78 16.31
N VAL A 35 6.11 19.94 15.75
CA VAL A 35 7.52 19.89 16.19
C VAL A 35 8.25 21.15 15.77
N ASP A 36 8.58 21.99 16.74
CA ASP A 36 9.41 23.18 16.52
C ASP A 36 10.89 22.79 16.40
N ILE A 37 11.46 23.04 15.22
CA ILE A 37 12.88 22.80 14.92
C ILE A 37 13.81 23.87 15.50
N THR A 38 13.30 25.02 15.93
CA THR A 38 14.08 26.17 16.40
C THR A 38 14.32 26.18 17.90
N VAL A 39 13.66 25.29 18.65
CA VAL A 39 13.75 25.20 20.12
C VAL A 39 14.15 23.80 20.55
N ASN A 40 15.06 23.69 21.52
CA ASN A 40 15.35 22.45 22.24
C ASN A 40 14.46 22.39 23.50
N ALA A 41 13.74 21.29 23.68
CA ALA A 41 12.92 21.08 24.88
C ALA A 41 13.79 20.63 26.07
N ALA A 42 13.20 20.59 27.26
CA ALA A 42 13.84 19.99 28.43
C ALA A 42 14.21 18.53 28.13
N GLY A 43 15.47 18.15 28.40
CA GLY A 43 16.02 16.83 28.02
C GLY A 43 16.65 16.76 26.62
N GLU A 44 16.60 17.84 25.83
CA GLU A 44 17.31 17.96 24.54
C GLU A 44 18.51 18.93 24.62
N GLU A 45 19.10 19.03 25.81
CA GLU A 45 20.29 19.86 26.05
C GLU A 45 21.47 19.38 25.17
N GLY A 46 22.10 20.30 24.45
CA GLY A 46 23.20 19.97 23.53
C GLY A 46 22.77 19.44 22.15
N LEU A 47 21.46 19.35 21.85
CA LEU A 47 21.00 18.95 20.51
C LEU A 47 21.40 20.02 19.47
N PRO A 48 22.14 19.67 18.38
CA PRO A 48 22.64 20.64 17.42
C PRO A 48 21.50 21.29 16.62
N PHE A 49 21.55 22.60 16.44
CA PHE A 49 20.62 23.36 15.59
C PHE A 49 20.97 23.28 14.11
N ALA A 50 22.25 23.13 13.78
CA ALA A 50 22.77 22.97 12.43
C ALA A 50 23.59 21.68 12.30
N PRO A 51 22.94 20.50 12.38
CA PRO A 51 23.63 19.23 12.19
C PRO A 51 24.22 19.14 10.78
N GLU A 52 25.41 18.56 10.66
CA GLU A 52 25.99 18.24 9.37
C GLU A 52 25.11 17.21 8.64
N CYS A 53 24.99 17.36 7.31
CA CYS A 53 24.19 16.45 6.49
C CYS A 53 24.91 15.10 6.35
N PRO A 54 24.36 13.99 6.88
CA PRO A 54 24.99 12.68 6.78
C PRO A 54 25.06 12.20 5.33
N SER A 55 26.17 11.57 4.95
CA SER A 55 26.41 11.04 3.60
C SER A 55 26.49 9.51 3.55
N SER A 56 26.16 8.82 4.64
CA SER A 56 26.18 7.36 4.74
C SER A 56 25.21 6.86 5.80
N LEU A 57 24.82 5.58 5.70
CA LEU A 57 23.98 4.91 6.70
C LEU A 57 24.54 5.07 8.12
N ARG A 58 25.85 4.86 8.31
CA ARG A 58 26.52 5.03 9.61
C ARG A 58 26.39 6.46 10.15
N GLY A 59 26.42 7.46 9.27
CA GLY A 59 26.21 8.85 9.66
C GLY A 59 24.77 9.11 10.11
N VAL A 60 23.79 8.49 9.46
CA VAL A 60 22.37 8.58 9.86
C VAL A 60 22.14 7.86 11.19
N GLN A 61 22.72 6.67 11.38
CA GLN A 61 22.70 5.94 12.65
C GLN A 61 23.28 6.77 13.79
N ALA A 62 24.48 7.36 13.61
CA ALA A 62 25.08 8.25 14.61
C ALA A 62 24.21 9.48 14.93
N LEU A 63 23.41 9.94 13.96
CA LEU A 63 22.49 11.05 14.15
C LEU A 63 21.24 10.62 14.92
N LEU A 64 20.69 9.43 14.70
CA LEU A 64 19.33 9.05 15.12
C LEU A 64 19.26 7.97 16.20
N ASP A 65 20.25 7.08 16.30
CA ASP A 65 20.26 5.98 17.25
C ASP A 65 20.23 6.50 18.70
N GLY A 66 19.53 5.78 19.57
CA GLY A 66 19.38 6.18 20.98
C GLY A 66 18.41 7.35 21.22
N ARG A 67 17.86 7.98 20.18
CA ARG A 67 16.94 9.13 20.33
C ARG A 67 15.46 8.73 20.26
N PRO A 68 14.57 9.48 20.93
CA PRO A 68 13.13 9.26 20.82
C PRO A 68 12.59 9.77 19.47
N PRO A 69 11.40 9.30 19.03
CA PRO A 69 10.84 9.62 17.70
C PRO A 69 10.72 11.11 17.41
N ARG A 70 10.31 11.91 18.41
CA ARG A 70 10.17 13.36 18.27
C ARG A 70 11.51 14.06 18.01
N THR A 71 12.56 13.64 18.70
CA THR A 71 13.90 14.20 18.54
C THR A 71 14.54 13.73 17.22
N ALA A 72 14.30 12.49 16.81
CA ALA A 72 14.73 11.98 15.51
C ALA A 72 14.11 12.80 14.35
N LEU A 73 12.79 13.03 14.41
CA LEU A 73 12.08 13.90 13.46
C LEU A 73 12.68 15.30 13.41
N LYS A 74 12.89 15.93 14.57
CA LYS A 74 13.48 17.26 14.69
C LYS A 74 14.86 17.34 14.01
N LEU A 75 15.73 16.35 14.25
CA LEU A 75 17.06 16.32 13.65
C LEU A 75 17.01 16.16 12.12
N VAL A 76 16.14 15.27 11.61
CA VAL A 76 15.97 15.12 10.15
C VAL A 76 15.46 16.41 9.51
N GLN A 77 14.49 17.08 10.13
CA GLN A 77 14.00 18.37 9.65
C GLN A 77 15.08 19.47 9.70
N ARG A 78 15.90 19.51 10.75
CA ARG A 78 17.06 20.42 10.83
C ARG A 78 18.08 20.16 9.72
N VAL A 79 18.47 18.90 9.50
CA VAL A 79 19.39 18.53 8.40
C VAL A 79 18.85 19.03 7.06
N ARG A 80 17.55 18.79 6.81
CA ARG A 80 16.87 19.25 5.58
C ARG A 80 16.90 20.77 5.47
N ALA A 81 16.48 21.49 6.50
CA ALA A 81 16.42 22.95 6.50
C ALA A 81 17.81 23.59 6.32
N CYS A 82 18.81 23.16 7.08
CA CYS A 82 20.16 23.71 7.01
C CYS A 82 20.84 23.42 5.66
N THR A 83 20.60 22.25 5.07
CA THR A 83 21.20 21.88 3.79
C THR A 83 20.47 22.57 2.62
N ALA A 84 19.14 22.68 2.68
CA ALA A 84 18.33 23.34 1.65
C ALA A 84 18.54 24.86 1.61
N ALA A 85 18.75 25.51 2.77
CA ALA A 85 18.94 26.96 2.88
C ALA A 85 20.14 27.51 2.06
N ALA A 86 21.12 26.67 1.74
CA ALA A 86 22.31 27.07 0.98
C ALA A 86 22.13 27.01 -0.56
N LEU A 87 20.94 26.63 -1.07
CA LEU A 87 20.44 26.83 -2.45
C LEU A 87 21.38 26.49 -3.64
N GLY A 88 22.39 25.64 -3.46
CA GLY A 88 23.32 25.23 -4.52
C GLY A 88 23.10 23.80 -5.05
N ALA A 89 23.59 23.53 -6.27
CA ALA A 89 23.54 22.19 -6.86
C ALA A 89 24.29 21.14 -6.01
N ALA A 90 25.38 21.54 -5.35
CA ALA A 90 26.15 20.68 -4.45
C ALA A 90 25.32 20.27 -3.21
N GLN A 91 24.48 21.15 -2.69
CA GLN A 91 23.62 20.88 -1.54
C GLN A 91 22.47 19.95 -1.90
N ARG A 92 21.88 20.10 -3.10
CA ARG A 92 20.90 19.13 -3.63
C ARG A 92 21.52 17.74 -3.78
N ALA A 93 22.77 17.65 -4.23
CA ALA A 93 23.48 16.37 -4.30
C ALA A 93 23.70 15.76 -2.90
N LYS A 94 24.02 16.56 -1.88
CA LYS A 94 24.11 16.08 -0.48
C LYS A 94 22.78 15.54 0.03
N LEU A 95 21.67 16.24 -0.21
CA LEU A 95 20.34 15.78 0.20
C LEU A 95 19.92 14.47 -0.48
N ARG A 96 20.29 14.26 -1.75
CA ARG A 96 20.07 12.99 -2.44
C ARG A 96 20.80 11.82 -1.78
N VAL A 97 22.08 12.00 -1.44
CA VAL A 97 22.87 10.98 -0.73
C VAL A 97 22.32 10.73 0.67
N PHE A 98 21.96 11.79 1.39
CA PHE A 98 21.31 11.69 2.69
C PHE A 98 19.98 10.94 2.61
N PHE A 99 19.16 11.23 1.60
CA PHE A 99 17.87 10.58 1.41
C PHE A 99 18.02 9.07 1.19
N ALA A 100 18.94 8.64 0.33
CA ALA A 100 19.22 7.21 0.14
C ALA A 100 19.66 6.53 1.44
N ALA A 101 20.58 7.15 2.19
CA ALA A 101 21.03 6.65 3.49
C ALA A 101 19.90 6.62 4.54
N LEU A 102 18.98 7.58 4.49
CA LEU A 102 17.83 7.65 5.37
C LEU A 102 16.78 6.57 5.04
N LEU A 103 16.57 6.25 3.77
CA LEU A 103 15.73 5.12 3.37
C LEU A 103 16.34 3.78 3.83
N GLU A 104 17.66 3.63 3.71
CA GLU A 104 18.39 2.47 4.25
C GLU A 104 18.23 2.33 5.75
N TYR A 105 18.38 3.44 6.48
CA TYR A 105 18.13 3.49 7.92
C TYR A 105 16.68 3.13 8.25
N ALA A 106 15.70 3.69 7.53
CA ALA A 106 14.28 3.43 7.78
C ALA A 106 13.91 1.94 7.60
N ILE A 107 14.45 1.28 6.57
CA ILE A 107 14.25 -0.17 6.38
C ILE A 107 14.96 -0.96 7.49
N GLY A 108 16.19 -0.57 7.83
CA GLY A 108 17.01 -1.26 8.84
C GLY A 108 16.41 -1.16 10.23
N VAL A 109 15.95 0.01 10.65
CA VAL A 109 15.42 0.22 12.00
C VAL A 109 14.08 -0.49 12.21
N LEU A 110 13.30 -0.74 11.15
CA LEU A 110 12.04 -1.49 11.25
C LEU A 110 12.26 -2.98 11.56
N ALA A 111 13.43 -3.53 11.23
CA ALA A 111 13.74 -4.95 11.41
C ALA A 111 14.76 -5.15 12.54
N ARG A 112 14.44 -6.02 13.49
CA ARG A 112 15.37 -6.48 14.54
C ARG A 112 16.37 -7.49 13.95
N GLU A 113 17.48 -7.69 14.67
CA GLU A 113 18.52 -8.65 14.28
C GLU A 113 18.03 -10.11 14.32
N ASP A 114 17.05 -10.40 15.17
CA ASP A 114 16.38 -11.70 15.31
C ASP A 114 15.35 -11.98 14.18
N GLY A 115 15.07 -10.99 13.32
CA GLY A 115 14.13 -11.11 12.22
C GLY A 115 12.69 -10.71 12.54
N ASP A 116 12.42 -10.13 13.71
CA ASP A 116 11.11 -9.56 14.04
C ASP A 116 11.05 -8.05 13.76
N LEU A 117 9.87 -7.43 13.90
CA LEU A 117 9.69 -6.00 13.79
C LEU A 117 10.13 -5.29 15.07
N SER A 118 10.84 -4.16 14.92
CA SER A 118 11.15 -3.29 16.06
C SER A 118 9.99 -2.33 16.32
N ALA A 119 9.40 -2.38 17.51
CA ALA A 119 8.34 -1.45 17.91
C ALA A 119 8.87 -0.01 17.94
N ARG A 120 10.08 0.17 18.49
CA ARG A 120 10.82 1.42 18.39
C ARG A 120 11.02 1.86 16.93
N GLY A 121 11.47 0.95 16.07
CA GLY A 121 11.66 1.21 14.65
C GLY A 121 10.41 1.72 13.95
N VAL A 122 9.26 1.10 14.24
CA VAL A 122 7.95 1.55 13.75
C VAL A 122 7.66 2.98 14.20
N LEU A 123 7.86 3.31 15.48
CA LEU A 123 7.65 4.68 15.99
C LEU A 123 8.56 5.70 15.28
N ILE A 124 9.83 5.36 15.08
CA ILE A 124 10.78 6.22 14.38
C ILE A 124 10.33 6.45 12.94
N VAL A 125 10.06 5.39 12.17
CA VAL A 125 9.67 5.53 10.75
C VAL A 125 8.36 6.29 10.60
N TYR A 126 7.37 6.02 11.47
CA TYR A 126 6.12 6.77 11.44
C TYR A 126 6.36 8.25 11.77
N ALA A 127 7.19 8.60 12.76
CA ALA A 127 7.55 9.99 13.02
C ALA A 127 8.23 10.64 11.81
N LEU A 128 9.06 9.90 11.08
CA LEU A 128 9.76 10.36 9.87
C LEU A 128 8.92 10.32 8.59
N ARG A 129 7.65 9.88 8.62
CA ARG A 129 6.85 9.71 7.38
C ARG A 129 6.77 10.97 6.53
N THR A 130 6.49 12.12 7.13
CA THR A 130 6.32 13.38 6.41
C THR A 130 7.60 13.81 5.71
N PRO A 131 8.76 13.93 6.40
CA PRO A 131 9.99 14.28 5.71
C PRO A 131 10.45 13.24 4.69
N LEU A 132 10.14 11.95 4.88
CA LEU A 132 10.45 10.92 3.89
C LEU A 132 9.60 11.07 2.62
N VAL A 133 8.30 11.31 2.75
CA VAL A 133 7.40 11.56 1.61
C VAL A 133 7.83 12.81 0.84
N GLU A 134 8.15 13.90 1.56
CA GLU A 134 8.61 15.13 0.92
C GLU A 134 9.95 14.93 0.20
N LEU A 135 10.92 14.23 0.80
CA LEU A 135 12.18 13.91 0.14
C LEU A 135 12.00 12.99 -1.07
N ALA A 136 11.07 12.02 -1.00
CA ALA A 136 10.74 11.16 -2.13
C ALA A 136 10.12 11.95 -3.29
N ALA A 137 9.32 12.99 -3.00
CA ALA A 137 8.78 13.89 -4.01
C ALA A 137 9.87 14.81 -4.61
N ASP A 138 10.76 15.35 -3.78
CA ASP A 138 11.87 16.23 -4.21
C ASP A 138 12.95 15.47 -5.02
N HIS A 139 13.07 14.15 -4.79
CA HIS A 139 14.11 13.27 -5.35
C HIS A 139 13.50 11.99 -5.92
N ALA A 140 12.47 12.14 -6.77
CA ALA A 140 11.71 11.02 -7.32
C ALA A 140 12.55 10.01 -8.12
N ASP A 141 13.52 10.49 -8.90
CA ASP A 141 14.43 9.63 -9.69
C ASP A 141 15.30 8.76 -8.77
N GLU A 142 15.86 9.35 -7.71
CA GLU A 142 16.63 8.64 -6.71
C GLU A 142 15.77 7.64 -5.92
N ALA A 143 14.54 8.02 -5.54
CA ALA A 143 13.60 7.13 -4.86
C ALA A 143 13.26 5.92 -5.74
N HIS A 144 12.95 6.18 -7.02
CA HIS A 144 12.66 5.12 -7.99
C HIS A 144 13.85 4.18 -8.16
N ALA A 145 15.04 4.71 -8.42
CA ALA A 145 16.25 3.90 -8.60
C ALA A 145 16.56 3.03 -7.37
N PHE A 146 16.43 3.59 -6.18
CA PHE A 146 16.64 2.90 -4.91
C PHE A 146 15.71 1.71 -4.72
N PHE A 147 14.40 1.91 -4.88
CA PHE A 147 13.41 0.85 -4.68
C PHE A 147 13.41 -0.15 -5.85
N ALA A 148 13.63 0.30 -7.08
CA ALA A 148 13.75 -0.59 -8.23
C ALA A 148 14.91 -1.57 -8.05
N ALA A 149 16.08 -1.11 -7.61
CA ALA A 149 17.23 -1.97 -7.34
C ALA A 149 16.91 -3.02 -6.26
N ARG A 150 16.25 -2.61 -5.16
CA ARG A 150 15.82 -3.52 -4.08
C ARG A 150 14.80 -4.55 -4.54
N LEU A 151 13.75 -4.12 -5.25
CA LEU A 151 12.74 -5.02 -5.81
C LEU A 151 13.35 -6.03 -6.78
N GLN A 152 14.31 -5.62 -7.61
CA GLN A 152 15.03 -6.55 -8.50
C GLN A 152 15.87 -7.57 -7.72
N ALA A 153 16.50 -7.17 -6.62
CA ALA A 153 17.23 -8.09 -5.75
C ALA A 153 16.28 -9.10 -5.07
N MET A 154 15.11 -8.63 -4.60
CA MET A 154 14.11 -9.46 -3.93
C MET A 154 13.34 -10.40 -4.87
N ARG A 155 13.36 -10.17 -6.20
CA ARG A 155 12.62 -10.97 -7.19
C ARG A 155 12.89 -12.48 -7.11
N ARG A 156 14.11 -12.89 -6.73
CA ARG A 156 14.51 -14.31 -6.66
C ARG A 156 14.34 -14.91 -5.26
N THR A 157 13.92 -14.10 -4.28
CA THR A 157 13.73 -14.52 -2.91
C THR A 157 12.47 -15.37 -2.80
N ARG A 158 12.64 -16.60 -2.31
CA ARG A 158 11.52 -17.53 -2.06
C ARG A 158 10.89 -17.34 -0.69
N LEU A 159 11.73 -17.08 0.31
CA LEU A 159 11.32 -16.78 1.67
C LEU A 159 11.84 -15.38 2.04
N PRO A 160 10.98 -14.36 2.06
CA PRO A 160 11.37 -12.99 2.41
C PRO A 160 11.86 -12.89 3.85
N LYS A 161 12.80 -11.98 4.08
CA LYS A 161 13.29 -11.62 5.42
C LYS A 161 12.52 -10.43 5.97
N ALA A 162 12.66 -10.15 7.27
CA ALA A 162 12.10 -8.95 7.92
C ALA A 162 12.36 -7.66 7.12
N GLY A 163 13.61 -7.42 6.72
CA GLY A 163 13.98 -6.25 5.92
C GLY A 163 13.28 -6.16 4.56
N ASP A 164 12.93 -7.30 3.95
CA ASP A 164 12.18 -7.33 2.69
C ASP A 164 10.73 -6.88 2.91
N PHE A 165 10.09 -7.35 3.98
CA PHE A 165 8.75 -6.89 4.38
C PHE A 165 8.76 -5.40 4.74
N CYS A 166 9.75 -4.96 5.52
CA CYS A 166 9.92 -3.55 5.89
C CYS A 166 10.10 -2.66 4.66
N CYS A 167 10.82 -3.14 3.63
CA CYS A 167 10.93 -2.44 2.35
C CYS A 167 9.57 -2.28 1.67
N LEU A 168 8.75 -3.33 1.60
CA LEU A 168 7.41 -3.26 1.01
C LEU A 168 6.48 -2.33 1.80
N LYS A 169 6.50 -2.42 3.13
CA LYS A 169 5.74 -1.54 4.03
C LYS A 169 6.13 -0.08 3.85
N LEU A 170 7.43 0.20 3.73
CA LEU A 170 7.92 1.55 3.47
C LEU A 170 7.46 2.07 2.09
N ILE A 171 7.44 1.23 1.05
CA ILE A 171 6.90 1.63 -0.26
C ILE A 171 5.43 2.04 -0.15
N ALA A 172 4.60 1.24 0.53
CA ALA A 172 3.18 1.56 0.73
C ALA A 172 2.96 2.83 1.57
N LEU A 173 3.90 3.16 2.46
CA LEU A 173 3.86 4.39 3.27
C LEU A 173 4.26 5.64 2.47
N LEU A 174 5.22 5.53 1.55
CA LEU A 174 5.81 6.69 0.87
C LEU A 174 5.10 7.10 -0.41
N PHE A 175 4.49 6.15 -1.12
CA PHE A 175 3.96 6.40 -2.45
C PHE A 175 2.44 6.19 -2.53
N PRO A 176 1.76 6.90 -3.44
CA PRO A 176 0.34 6.66 -3.68
C PRO A 176 0.12 5.23 -4.20
N VAL A 177 -0.66 4.44 -3.46
CA VAL A 177 -1.06 3.08 -3.87
C VAL A 177 -2.30 3.08 -4.78
N THR A 178 -2.94 4.24 -4.98
CA THR A 178 -4.17 4.41 -5.75
C THR A 178 -3.96 4.46 -7.26
N ASP A 179 -2.77 4.83 -7.72
CA ASP A 179 -2.44 4.98 -9.14
C ASP A 179 -2.57 3.67 -9.91
N LEU A 180 -3.29 3.68 -11.05
CA LEU A 180 -3.51 2.49 -11.88
C LEU A 180 -2.20 1.72 -12.15
N GLN A 181 -1.16 2.45 -12.52
CA GLN A 181 0.21 1.95 -12.69
C GLN A 181 1.20 2.93 -12.06
N HIS A 182 2.06 2.43 -11.18
CA HIS A 182 3.12 3.21 -10.54
C HIS A 182 4.44 2.44 -10.62
N PRO A 183 5.56 3.09 -11.00
CA PRO A 183 6.83 2.41 -11.29
C PRO A 183 7.47 1.70 -10.08
N VAL A 184 7.03 2.00 -8.86
CA VAL A 184 7.48 1.35 -7.61
C VAL A 184 6.36 0.51 -6.95
N CYS A 185 5.19 1.09 -6.65
CA CYS A 185 4.08 0.36 -6.03
C CYS A 185 3.60 -0.85 -6.83
N THR A 186 3.48 -0.77 -8.17
CA THR A 186 3.00 -1.90 -8.98
C THR A 186 3.94 -3.11 -8.92
N PRO A 187 5.26 -3.00 -9.14
CA PRO A 187 6.14 -4.15 -8.96
C PRO A 187 6.22 -4.62 -7.50
N ALA A 188 6.09 -3.72 -6.52
CA ALA A 188 6.05 -4.10 -5.11
C ALA A 188 4.81 -4.92 -4.74
N SER A 189 3.62 -4.51 -5.21
CA SER A 189 2.38 -5.24 -4.96
C SER A 189 2.35 -6.59 -5.66
N LEU A 190 2.90 -6.69 -6.88
CA LEU A 190 3.05 -7.98 -7.59
C LEU A 190 4.01 -8.93 -6.87
N LEU A 191 5.09 -8.42 -6.28
CA LEU A 191 6.02 -9.23 -5.49
C LEU A 191 5.36 -9.72 -4.20
N ALA A 192 4.64 -8.84 -3.50
CA ALA A 192 3.88 -9.19 -2.30
C ALA A 192 2.81 -10.25 -2.58
N ASP A 193 2.07 -10.09 -3.69
CA ASP A 193 1.07 -11.05 -4.16
C ASP A 193 1.71 -12.41 -4.48
N HIS A 194 2.86 -12.43 -5.16
CA HIS A 194 3.59 -13.66 -5.44
C HIS A 194 4.00 -14.41 -4.15
N TRP A 195 4.55 -13.71 -3.16
CA TRP A 195 4.91 -14.31 -1.88
C TRP A 195 3.67 -14.81 -1.13
N ALA A 196 2.58 -14.06 -1.14
CA ALA A 196 1.34 -14.45 -0.47
C ALA A 196 0.72 -15.68 -1.13
N ALA A 197 0.75 -15.78 -2.45
CA ALA A 197 0.28 -16.96 -3.17
C ALA A 197 1.07 -18.22 -2.76
N ASN A 198 2.40 -18.10 -2.64
CA ASN A 198 3.25 -19.21 -2.22
C ASN A 198 2.98 -19.62 -0.77
N LEU A 199 2.82 -18.66 0.15
CA LEU A 199 2.50 -18.94 1.54
C LEU A 199 1.09 -19.54 1.70
N ALA A 200 0.09 -18.97 1.01
CA ALA A 200 -1.27 -19.47 1.04
C ALA A 200 -1.37 -20.92 0.51
N ALA A 201 -0.53 -21.29 -0.47
CA ALA A 201 -0.49 -22.64 -1.00
C ALA A 201 -0.04 -23.71 0.02
N LEU A 202 0.64 -23.31 1.11
CA LEU A 202 0.99 -24.21 2.22
C LEU A 202 -0.24 -24.60 3.06
N GLY A 203 -1.31 -23.81 3.03
CA GLY A 203 -2.52 -24.03 3.82
C GLY A 203 -2.20 -24.12 5.32
N ALA A 204 -2.64 -25.20 5.97
CA ALA A 204 -2.35 -25.46 7.38
C ALA A 204 -0.84 -25.63 7.69
N GLY A 205 0.02 -25.87 6.69
CA GLY A 205 1.47 -25.95 6.88
C GLY A 205 2.18 -24.60 7.10
N ILE A 206 1.44 -23.50 7.23
CA ILE A 206 1.97 -22.15 7.52
C ILE A 206 2.33 -21.94 9.00
N GLU A 207 2.15 -22.94 9.87
CA GLU A 207 2.33 -22.84 11.34
C GLU A 207 3.64 -22.17 11.77
N ASP A 208 4.74 -22.45 11.09
CA ASP A 208 6.07 -21.88 11.39
C ASP A 208 6.28 -20.47 10.79
N LEU A 209 5.36 -20.00 9.95
CA LEU A 209 5.44 -18.76 9.17
C LEU A 209 4.24 -17.83 9.43
N VAL A 210 3.52 -18.01 10.54
CA VAL A 210 2.33 -17.22 10.88
C VAL A 210 2.67 -15.74 11.04
N SER A 211 3.81 -15.41 11.65
CA SER A 211 4.26 -14.03 11.86
C SER A 211 4.56 -13.33 10.53
N GLU A 212 5.36 -13.96 9.67
CA GLU A 212 5.70 -13.48 8.33
C GLU A 212 4.46 -13.37 7.44
N GLY A 213 3.58 -14.37 7.51
CA GLY A 213 2.31 -14.38 6.79
C GLY A 213 1.38 -13.25 7.24
N THR A 214 1.29 -12.99 8.55
CA THR A 214 0.47 -11.90 9.11
C THR A 214 1.02 -10.53 8.71
N LEU A 215 2.34 -10.35 8.73
CA LEU A 215 2.99 -9.13 8.26
C LEU A 215 2.73 -8.89 6.76
N LEU A 216 2.90 -9.93 5.93
CA LEU A 216 2.62 -9.85 4.51
C LEU A 216 1.14 -9.57 4.22
N PHE A 217 0.25 -10.17 5.00
CA PHE A 217 -1.19 -9.93 4.92
C PHE A 217 -1.53 -8.46 5.18
N GLY A 218 -0.93 -7.85 6.20
CA GLY A 218 -1.06 -6.41 6.47
C GLY A 218 -0.48 -5.52 5.36
N ILE A 219 0.67 -5.90 4.79
CA ILE A 219 1.28 -5.17 3.66
C ILE A 219 0.38 -5.22 2.42
N LEU A 220 -0.20 -6.40 2.11
CA LEU A 220 -1.14 -6.55 1.02
C LEU A 220 -2.42 -5.73 1.23
N TYR A 221 -2.90 -5.66 2.47
CA TYR A 221 -4.02 -4.79 2.83
C TYR A 221 -3.73 -3.33 2.46
N ASP A 222 -2.55 -2.81 2.82
CA ASP A 222 -2.17 -1.44 2.48
C ASP A 222 -2.11 -1.20 0.96
N PHE A 223 -1.69 -2.19 0.17
CA PHE A 223 -1.64 -2.08 -1.29
C PHE A 223 -3.00 -2.25 -1.97
N CYS A 224 -3.91 -3.03 -1.40
CA CYS A 224 -5.12 -3.50 -2.09
C CYS A 224 -6.40 -2.81 -1.61
N SER A 225 -6.52 -2.49 -0.32
CA SER A 225 -7.75 -1.92 0.25
C SER A 225 -7.98 -0.47 -0.22
N PRO A 226 -7.02 0.46 -0.06
CA PRO A 226 -7.23 1.86 -0.49
C PRO A 226 -7.61 2.03 -1.97
N PRO A 227 -6.98 1.34 -2.95
CA PRO A 227 -7.41 1.42 -4.34
C PRO A 227 -8.60 0.51 -4.67
N ARG A 228 -9.10 -0.27 -3.70
CA ARG A 228 -10.15 -1.28 -3.86
C ARG A 228 -9.82 -2.25 -4.99
N ARG A 229 -8.62 -2.83 -4.95
CA ARG A 229 -8.13 -3.79 -5.95
C ARG A 229 -8.26 -5.22 -5.45
N PHE A 230 -8.99 -6.03 -6.20
CA PHE A 230 -9.10 -7.44 -5.90
C PHE A 230 -7.73 -8.14 -5.97
N CYS A 231 -7.36 -8.84 -4.90
CA CYS A 231 -6.17 -9.68 -4.81
C CYS A 231 -6.56 -11.06 -4.26
N ALA A 232 -6.55 -12.08 -5.10
CA ALA A 232 -6.94 -13.44 -4.68
C ALA A 232 -6.02 -13.98 -3.57
N SER A 233 -4.71 -13.72 -3.68
CA SER A 233 -3.72 -14.21 -2.71
C SER A 233 -3.90 -13.60 -1.33
N PHE A 234 -4.39 -12.35 -1.23
CA PHE A 234 -4.73 -11.73 0.04
C PHE A 234 -5.80 -12.53 0.79
N PHE A 235 -6.91 -12.87 0.11
CA PHE A 235 -7.99 -13.64 0.72
C PHE A 235 -7.58 -15.09 1.03
N ASN A 236 -6.83 -15.72 0.13
CA ASN A 236 -6.35 -17.09 0.34
C ASN A 236 -5.32 -17.17 1.49
N LEU A 237 -4.43 -16.17 1.60
CA LEU A 237 -3.49 -16.07 2.72
C LEU A 237 -4.23 -15.84 4.03
N GLY A 238 -5.22 -14.94 4.06
CA GLY A 238 -6.07 -14.73 5.23
C GLY A 238 -6.76 -16.03 5.67
N ALA A 239 -7.30 -16.81 4.75
CA ALA A 239 -7.90 -18.11 5.04
C ALA A 239 -6.88 -19.12 5.62
N ALA A 240 -5.70 -19.23 5.02
CA ALA A 240 -4.64 -20.12 5.50
C ALA A 240 -4.16 -19.72 6.92
N LEU A 241 -3.98 -18.43 7.17
CA LEU A 241 -3.62 -17.90 8.48
C LEU A 241 -4.72 -18.17 9.51
N LEU A 242 -6.00 -18.00 9.17
CA LEU A 242 -7.11 -18.33 10.08
C LEU A 242 -7.13 -19.82 10.44
N GLU A 243 -6.92 -20.71 9.46
CA GLU A 243 -6.83 -22.17 9.71
C GLU A 243 -5.68 -22.50 10.68
N SER A 244 -4.50 -21.92 10.48
CA SER A 244 -3.34 -22.13 11.35
C SER A 244 -3.51 -21.51 12.74
N CYS A 245 -3.94 -20.25 12.81
CA CYS A 245 -4.17 -19.55 14.08
C CYS A 245 -5.24 -20.24 14.92
N ALA A 246 -6.28 -20.78 14.30
CA ALA A 246 -7.30 -21.55 15.02
C ALA A 246 -6.73 -22.83 15.63
N ALA A 247 -5.97 -23.62 14.87
CA ALA A 247 -5.31 -24.83 15.39
C ALA A 247 -4.39 -24.53 16.59
N ALA A 248 -3.62 -23.45 16.52
CA ALA A 248 -2.75 -23.00 17.59
C ALA A 248 -3.53 -22.43 18.80
N ALA A 249 -4.62 -21.70 18.57
CA ALA A 249 -5.48 -21.16 19.63
C ALA A 249 -6.20 -22.27 20.42
N PHE A 250 -6.67 -23.32 19.74
CA PHE A 250 -7.25 -24.50 20.42
C PHE A 250 -6.23 -25.25 21.28
N SER A 251 -4.93 -25.07 21.00
CA SER A 251 -3.81 -25.56 21.82
C SER A 251 -3.44 -24.61 22.97
N GLY A 252 -4.21 -23.55 23.21
CA GLY A 252 -4.05 -22.63 24.35
C GLY A 252 -3.24 -21.36 24.09
N ARG A 253 -2.86 -21.08 22.83
CA ARG A 253 -2.10 -19.86 22.48
C ARG A 253 -3.03 -18.67 22.25
N LEU A 254 -3.17 -17.80 23.26
CA LEU A 254 -4.04 -16.62 23.19
C LEU A 254 -3.66 -15.64 22.07
N GLN A 255 -2.36 -15.41 21.85
CA GLN A 255 -1.85 -14.51 20.79
C GLN A 255 -2.34 -14.92 19.39
N CYS A 256 -2.47 -16.22 19.12
CA CYS A 256 -3.00 -16.71 17.84
C CYS A 256 -4.50 -16.40 17.69
N ALA A 257 -5.26 -16.40 18.79
CA ALA A 257 -6.67 -16.02 18.77
C ALA A 257 -6.86 -14.50 18.55
N GLU A 258 -5.97 -13.69 19.11
CA GLU A 258 -5.92 -12.25 18.85
C GLU A 258 -5.55 -11.94 17.40
N ALA A 259 -4.52 -12.61 16.86
CA ALA A 259 -4.13 -12.50 15.46
C ALA A 259 -5.28 -12.91 14.52
N ALA A 260 -5.97 -14.02 14.81
CA ALA A 260 -7.14 -14.44 14.04
C ALA A 260 -8.25 -13.39 14.03
N SER A 261 -8.51 -12.74 15.16
CA SER A 261 -9.47 -11.65 15.25
C SER A 261 -9.06 -10.43 14.42
N ALA A 262 -7.78 -10.04 14.46
CA ALA A 262 -7.26 -8.97 13.61
C ALA A 262 -7.38 -9.30 12.12
N ILE A 263 -7.10 -10.56 11.73
CA ILE A 263 -7.25 -11.03 10.35
C ILE A 263 -8.72 -10.94 9.90
N VAL A 264 -9.68 -11.42 10.71
CA VAL A 264 -11.11 -11.31 10.38
C VAL A 264 -11.55 -9.85 10.27
N ALA A 265 -11.06 -8.96 11.14
CA ALA A 265 -11.36 -7.54 11.07
C ALA A 265 -10.90 -6.91 9.75
N LEU A 266 -9.65 -7.16 9.34
CA LEU A 266 -9.09 -6.65 8.08
C LEU A 266 -9.78 -7.26 6.85
N LEU A 267 -10.07 -8.57 6.85
CA LEU A 267 -10.84 -9.23 5.79
C LEU A 267 -12.23 -8.59 5.67
N GLY A 268 -12.91 -8.38 6.80
CA GLY A 268 -14.24 -7.77 6.84
C GLY A 268 -14.23 -6.33 6.33
N GLN A 269 -13.23 -5.53 6.72
CA GLN A 269 -13.08 -4.16 6.21
C GLN A 269 -12.84 -4.16 4.70
N ALA A 270 -11.88 -4.94 4.21
CA ALA A 270 -11.59 -5.03 2.78
C ALA A 270 -12.84 -5.45 1.98
N LEU A 271 -13.56 -6.47 2.43
CA LEU A 271 -14.76 -6.97 1.75
C LEU A 271 -15.90 -5.95 1.70
N ARG A 272 -16.09 -5.15 2.75
CA ARG A 272 -17.08 -4.06 2.75
C ARG A 272 -16.67 -2.96 1.78
N GLU A 273 -15.41 -2.56 1.78
CA GLU A 273 -14.87 -1.58 0.83
C GLU A 273 -15.05 -2.05 -0.64
N PHE A 274 -14.89 -3.34 -0.91
CA PHE A 274 -15.19 -3.94 -2.23
C PHE A 274 -16.68 -3.93 -2.55
N ALA A 275 -17.54 -4.32 -1.60
CA ALA A 275 -18.97 -4.39 -1.80
C ALA A 275 -19.58 -3.02 -2.14
N GLU A 276 -19.04 -1.95 -1.55
CA GLU A 276 -19.42 -0.57 -1.87
C GLU A 276 -19.04 -0.11 -3.29
N ALA A 277 -17.96 -0.67 -3.87
CA ALA A 277 -17.42 -0.22 -5.14
C ALA A 277 -18.00 -0.93 -6.37
N ASP A 278 -18.04 -2.27 -6.34
CA ASP A 278 -18.37 -3.10 -7.51
C ASP A 278 -19.80 -3.69 -7.46
N GLY A 279 -20.61 -3.25 -6.49
CA GLY A 279 -21.83 -3.94 -6.11
C GLY A 279 -21.51 -5.25 -5.38
N SER A 280 -22.42 -5.72 -4.53
CA SER A 280 -22.17 -6.82 -3.60
C SER A 280 -21.62 -8.11 -4.24
N ALA A 281 -21.77 -8.32 -5.55
CA ALA A 281 -21.48 -9.59 -6.23
C ALA A 281 -20.05 -10.11 -6.00
N ALA A 282 -19.01 -9.28 -6.08
CA ALA A 282 -17.63 -9.72 -5.88
C ALA A 282 -17.38 -10.19 -4.44
N ALA A 283 -17.88 -9.43 -3.46
CA ALA A 283 -17.78 -9.77 -2.05
C ALA A 283 -18.62 -11.01 -1.71
N THR A 284 -19.81 -11.17 -2.30
CA THR A 284 -20.65 -12.37 -2.19
C THR A 284 -19.96 -13.61 -2.78
N LEU A 285 -19.29 -13.48 -3.93
CA LEU A 285 -18.51 -14.57 -4.52
C LEU A 285 -17.33 -14.98 -3.62
N LEU A 286 -16.61 -14.01 -3.06
CA LEU A 286 -15.53 -14.28 -2.11
C LEU A 286 -16.02 -14.95 -0.84
N ALA A 287 -17.15 -14.51 -0.29
CA ALA A 287 -17.80 -15.15 0.84
C ALA A 287 -18.08 -16.64 0.55
N HIS A 288 -18.66 -16.94 -0.60
CA HIS A 288 -18.96 -18.31 -1.00
C HIS A 288 -17.73 -19.17 -1.33
N ARG A 289 -16.71 -18.60 -1.97
CA ARG A 289 -15.56 -19.36 -2.51
C ARG A 289 -14.42 -19.51 -1.52
N VAL A 290 -14.22 -18.55 -0.62
CA VAL A 290 -13.08 -18.52 0.30
C VAL A 290 -13.53 -18.60 1.75
N LEU A 291 -14.37 -17.66 2.21
CA LEU A 291 -14.69 -17.56 3.63
C LEU A 291 -15.56 -18.72 4.12
N ARG A 292 -16.59 -19.13 3.37
CA ARG A 292 -17.51 -20.18 3.80
C ARG A 292 -16.87 -21.57 3.90
N PRO A 293 -16.03 -22.00 2.92
CA PRO A 293 -15.22 -23.21 3.09
C PRO A 293 -14.28 -23.14 4.29
N THR A 294 -13.68 -21.97 4.53
CA THR A 294 -12.79 -21.73 5.69
C THR A 294 -13.57 -21.87 6.99
N LEU A 295 -14.71 -21.18 7.14
CA LEU A 295 -15.60 -21.29 8.29
C LEU A 295 -16.01 -22.74 8.56
N ALA A 296 -16.43 -23.48 7.53
CA ALA A 296 -16.82 -24.88 7.67
C ALA A 296 -15.65 -25.81 8.08
N LYS A 297 -14.40 -25.48 7.71
CA LYS A 297 -13.22 -26.19 8.22
C LYS A 297 -12.96 -25.83 9.69
N LEU A 298 -13.04 -24.55 10.04
CA LEU A 298 -12.83 -24.08 11.40
C LEU A 298 -13.87 -24.65 12.38
N GLU A 299 -15.14 -24.71 12.00
CA GLU A 299 -16.22 -25.32 12.81
C GLU A 299 -16.01 -26.84 12.99
N ARG A 300 -15.50 -27.53 11.97
CA ARG A 300 -15.08 -28.93 12.09
C ARG A 300 -13.87 -29.09 13.01
N GLY A 301 -12.90 -28.19 12.93
CA GLY A 301 -11.74 -28.15 13.82
C GLY A 301 -12.16 -27.95 15.28
N ALA A 302 -13.06 -27.00 15.54
CA ALA A 302 -13.59 -26.68 16.86
C ALA A 302 -14.48 -27.80 17.47
N SER A 303 -15.02 -28.69 16.64
CA SER A 303 -15.81 -29.84 17.08
C SER A 303 -14.99 -31.12 17.21
N ALA A 304 -13.98 -31.32 16.35
CA ALA A 304 -13.08 -32.48 16.36
C ALA A 304 -11.97 -32.37 17.40
N GLY A 305 -11.29 -31.22 17.45
CA GLY A 305 -10.69 -30.76 18.68
C GLY A 305 -11.85 -30.24 19.50
N ALA A 306 -12.57 -31.12 20.21
CA ALA A 306 -13.54 -30.68 21.21
C ALA A 306 -12.93 -29.49 21.94
N LEU A 307 -13.70 -28.43 22.23
CA LEU A 307 -13.49 -27.51 23.35
C LEU A 307 -12.95 -28.33 24.53
N GLY A 308 -11.64 -28.57 24.53
CA GLY A 308 -11.10 -29.82 25.03
C GLY A 308 -11.40 -29.78 26.49
N ALA A 309 -12.25 -30.71 26.95
CA ALA A 309 -12.76 -30.80 28.31
C ALA A 309 -11.72 -30.21 29.22
N ALA A 310 -11.90 -28.92 29.56
CA ALA A 310 -10.79 -28.14 30.09
C ALA A 310 -10.34 -28.95 31.28
N SER A 311 -9.08 -29.41 31.30
CA SER A 311 -8.52 -29.80 32.59
C SER A 311 -8.77 -28.57 33.46
N PRO A 312 -9.52 -28.69 34.56
CA PRO A 312 -10.20 -27.57 35.23
C PRO A 312 -9.21 -26.61 35.94
N GLY A 313 -8.28 -26.01 35.19
CA GLY A 313 -7.15 -25.24 35.70
C GLY A 313 -6.45 -24.32 34.71
N ASP A 314 -6.55 -24.50 33.38
CA ASP A 314 -5.85 -23.62 32.41
C ASP A 314 -6.73 -22.46 31.92
N ALA A 315 -6.73 -21.37 32.69
CA ALA A 315 -7.45 -20.13 32.37
C ALA A 315 -7.05 -19.55 30.98
N ALA A 316 -5.80 -19.73 30.56
CA ALA A 316 -5.31 -19.27 29.27
C ALA A 316 -5.94 -20.03 28.09
N GLN A 317 -6.14 -21.34 28.22
CA GLN A 317 -6.78 -22.15 27.19
C GLN A 317 -8.27 -21.84 27.08
N ALA A 318 -8.94 -21.59 28.21
CA ALA A 318 -10.32 -21.12 28.23
C ALA A 318 -10.46 -19.76 27.53
N ALA A 319 -9.59 -18.80 27.86
CA ALA A 319 -9.60 -17.47 27.24
C ALA A 319 -9.34 -17.50 25.73
N ALA A 320 -8.36 -18.30 25.27
CA ALA A 320 -8.07 -18.47 23.84
C ALA A 320 -9.26 -19.12 23.10
N GLY A 321 -9.91 -20.12 23.71
CA GLY A 321 -11.11 -20.76 23.16
C GLY A 321 -12.32 -19.82 23.09
N ASP A 322 -12.55 -19.00 24.13
CA ASP A 322 -13.60 -17.97 24.13
C ASP A 322 -13.36 -16.93 23.04
N ARG A 323 -12.11 -16.47 22.88
CA ARG A 323 -11.76 -15.52 21.83
C ARG A 323 -11.96 -16.12 20.45
N MET A 324 -11.54 -17.36 20.22
CA MET A 324 -11.74 -18.03 18.93
C MET A 324 -13.23 -18.26 18.62
N ARG A 325 -14.06 -18.56 19.62
CA ARG A 325 -15.52 -18.61 19.43
C ARG A 325 -16.09 -17.27 18.97
N ALA A 326 -15.64 -16.15 19.55
CA ALA A 326 -16.04 -14.82 19.09
C ALA A 326 -15.61 -14.57 17.64
N VAL A 327 -14.41 -14.96 17.24
CA VAL A 327 -13.92 -14.88 15.85
C VAL A 327 -14.80 -15.68 14.88
N LEU A 328 -15.25 -16.87 15.26
CA LEU A 328 -16.15 -17.68 14.43
C LEU A 328 -17.53 -17.03 14.27
N GLU A 329 -18.08 -16.43 15.33
CA GLU A 329 -19.34 -15.68 15.24
C GLU A 329 -19.21 -14.44 14.35
N GLU A 330 -18.09 -13.69 14.48
CA GLU A 330 -17.79 -12.55 13.62
C GLU A 330 -17.70 -12.96 12.15
N LEU A 331 -16.97 -14.06 11.85
CA LEU A 331 -16.85 -14.58 10.49
C LEU A 331 -18.18 -15.07 9.93
N ARG A 332 -19.03 -15.69 10.76
CA ARG A 332 -20.38 -16.13 10.37
C ARG A 332 -21.28 -14.93 10.06
N SER A 333 -21.25 -13.91 10.90
CA SER A 333 -21.98 -12.65 10.69
C SER A 333 -21.54 -11.98 9.39
N LEU A 334 -20.24 -11.91 9.14
CA LEU A 334 -19.67 -11.37 7.91
C LEU A 334 -20.14 -12.15 6.66
N CYS A 335 -20.11 -13.49 6.70
CA CYS A 335 -20.61 -14.30 5.59
C CYS A 335 -22.10 -14.03 5.32
N ALA A 336 -22.93 -13.99 6.37
CA ALA A 336 -24.36 -13.70 6.24
C ALA A 336 -24.63 -12.26 5.76
N GLU A 337 -23.81 -11.29 6.16
CA GLU A 337 -23.86 -9.91 5.67
C GLU A 337 -23.64 -9.85 4.17
N LEU A 338 -22.58 -10.48 3.67
CA LEU A 338 -22.19 -10.45 2.26
C LEU A 338 -23.11 -11.26 1.35
N GLU A 339 -23.75 -12.31 1.86
CA GLU A 339 -24.68 -13.13 1.08
C GLU A 339 -26.04 -12.47 0.84
N ARG A 340 -26.42 -11.47 1.65
CA ARG A 340 -27.68 -10.73 1.48
C ARG A 340 -27.77 -9.97 0.15
N GLY A 341 -26.63 -9.60 -0.44
CA GLY A 341 -26.61 -8.85 -1.70
C GLY A 341 -26.97 -9.67 -2.94
N GLY A 342 -26.99 -11.00 -2.85
CA GLY A 342 -27.29 -11.87 -3.98
C GLY A 342 -26.24 -11.81 -5.11
N LEU A 343 -26.47 -12.59 -6.17
CA LEU A 343 -25.67 -12.57 -7.38
C LEU A 343 -26.57 -12.23 -8.57
N GLU A 344 -26.29 -11.11 -9.24
CA GLU A 344 -26.97 -10.75 -10.48
C GLU A 344 -26.30 -11.41 -11.69
N PRO A 345 -27.06 -11.77 -12.74
CA PRO A 345 -26.48 -12.26 -14.00
C PRO A 345 -25.54 -11.24 -14.64
N LEU A 346 -24.45 -11.72 -15.25
CA LEU A 346 -23.48 -10.86 -15.93
C LEU A 346 -24.08 -10.19 -17.18
N ALA A 347 -23.95 -8.86 -17.24
CA ALA A 347 -24.42 -8.01 -18.34
C ALA A 347 -23.25 -7.37 -19.14
N LEU A 348 -22.17 -8.14 -19.40
CA LEU A 348 -20.91 -7.60 -19.96
C LEU A 348 -21.03 -7.02 -21.38
N PHE A 349 -22.04 -7.43 -22.14
CA PHE A 349 -22.20 -7.08 -23.55
C PHE A 349 -23.32 -6.08 -23.81
N GLU A 350 -23.84 -5.43 -22.76
CA GLU A 350 -24.79 -4.35 -22.89
C GLU A 350 -24.09 -3.08 -23.39
N SER A 351 -23.97 -2.95 -24.71
CA SER A 351 -23.49 -1.73 -25.34
C SER A 351 -24.65 -0.82 -25.75
N ALA A 352 -24.48 0.49 -25.61
CA ALA A 352 -25.38 1.46 -26.21
C ALA A 352 -25.50 1.18 -27.72
N ARG A 353 -26.73 1.21 -28.26
CA ARG A 353 -26.95 0.99 -29.69
C ARG A 353 -26.19 2.06 -30.49
N PRO A 354 -25.45 1.69 -31.55
CA PRO A 354 -24.74 2.66 -32.36
C PRO A 354 -25.74 3.64 -32.98
N GLN A 355 -25.46 4.94 -32.85
CA GLN A 355 -26.28 5.97 -33.47
C GLN A 355 -26.03 6.00 -34.98
N ILE A 356 -27.08 6.22 -35.77
CA ILE A 356 -26.95 6.47 -37.20
C ILE A 356 -26.13 7.75 -37.37
N LYS A 357 -25.05 7.70 -38.16
CA LYS A 357 -24.24 8.88 -38.45
C LYS A 357 -25.12 9.92 -39.13
N VAL A 358 -25.38 11.03 -38.44
CA VAL A 358 -26.01 12.20 -39.03
C VAL A 358 -24.99 12.84 -39.96
N LEU A 359 -25.30 12.90 -41.25
CA LEU A 359 -24.49 13.62 -42.22
C LEU A 359 -24.93 15.07 -42.24
N ASP A 360 -23.98 15.98 -42.24
CA ASP A 360 -24.28 17.39 -42.50
C ASP A 360 -24.81 17.50 -43.92
N PRO A 361 -26.04 18.02 -44.08
CA PRO A 361 -26.58 18.18 -45.42
C PRO A 361 -25.76 19.25 -46.16
N ILE A 362 -25.35 18.91 -47.38
CA ILE A 362 -24.65 19.85 -48.26
C ILE A 362 -25.71 20.74 -48.90
N PHE A 363 -25.86 21.96 -48.39
CA PHE A 363 -26.66 23.00 -49.02
C PHE A 363 -25.76 24.12 -49.55
N HIS A 364 -26.19 24.73 -50.65
CA HIS A 364 -25.64 25.98 -51.13
C HIS A 364 -26.66 27.07 -50.81
N GLU A 365 -26.27 28.07 -50.03
CA GLU A 365 -27.15 29.21 -49.79
C GLU A 365 -27.21 30.09 -51.05
N VAL A 366 -28.38 30.69 -51.31
CA VAL A 366 -28.56 31.59 -52.46
C VAL A 366 -27.67 32.81 -52.25
N GLY A 367 -26.54 32.84 -52.95
CA GLY A 367 -25.51 33.89 -52.81
C GLY A 367 -24.11 33.36 -52.50
N ASP A 368 -23.96 32.08 -52.19
CA ASP A 368 -22.65 31.46 -52.00
C ASP A 368 -21.78 31.58 -53.26
N ARG A 369 -20.58 32.14 -53.11
CA ARG A 369 -19.59 32.15 -54.18
C ARG A 369 -19.05 30.72 -54.38
N PRO A 370 -18.79 30.29 -55.64
CA PRO A 370 -18.21 28.97 -55.87
C PRO A 370 -16.90 28.81 -55.09
N ARG A 371 -16.75 27.69 -54.39
CA ARG A 371 -15.52 27.39 -53.62
C ARG A 371 -14.31 27.39 -54.54
N LYS A 372 -13.15 27.81 -54.02
CA LYS A 372 -11.86 27.83 -54.74
C LYS A 372 -11.55 26.42 -55.27
N GLY A 373 -11.52 26.26 -56.59
CA GLY A 373 -11.40 24.97 -57.29
C GLY A 373 -12.68 24.46 -57.98
N MET A 374 -13.85 25.00 -57.63
CA MET A 374 -15.11 24.86 -58.39
C MET A 374 -15.41 26.07 -59.29
N GLU A 375 -14.55 27.09 -59.26
CA GLU A 375 -14.48 28.03 -60.38
C GLU A 375 -14.37 27.17 -61.64
N LEU A 376 -15.34 27.30 -62.57
CA LEU A 376 -15.13 26.84 -63.92
C LEU A 376 -13.75 27.38 -64.28
N SER A 377 -12.78 26.47 -64.50
CA SER A 377 -11.44 26.84 -64.94
C SER A 377 -11.59 28.00 -65.91
N GLU A 378 -10.80 29.07 -65.79
CA GLU A 378 -10.92 30.25 -66.66
C GLU A 378 -11.08 29.84 -68.14
N THR A 379 -10.47 28.71 -68.52
CA THR A 379 -10.69 28.02 -69.81
C THR A 379 -12.15 27.70 -70.15
N LYS A 380 -12.94 27.13 -69.23
CA LYS A 380 -14.38 26.87 -69.39
C LYS A 380 -15.22 28.14 -69.40
N GLN A 381 -14.83 29.17 -68.63
CA GLN A 381 -15.51 30.48 -68.68
C GLN A 381 -15.26 31.19 -70.01
N LEU A 382 -14.00 31.19 -70.47
CA LEU A 382 -13.58 31.70 -71.77
C LEU A 382 -14.22 30.90 -72.90
N GLN A 383 -14.29 29.57 -72.82
CA GLN A 383 -15.00 28.75 -73.80
C GLN A 383 -16.49 29.10 -73.87
N ARG A 384 -17.14 29.33 -72.72
CA ARG A 384 -18.54 29.78 -72.71
C ARG A 384 -18.70 31.14 -73.38
N ARG A 385 -17.85 32.12 -73.03
CA ARG A 385 -17.86 33.45 -73.66
C ARG A 385 -17.60 33.37 -75.16
N LEU A 386 -16.60 32.61 -75.58
CA LEU A 386 -16.23 32.44 -76.98
C LEU A 386 -17.30 31.70 -77.77
N THR A 387 -18.00 30.72 -77.17
CA THR A 387 -19.15 30.07 -77.79
C THR A 387 -20.33 31.03 -77.92
N GLN A 388 -20.53 31.91 -76.92
CA GLN A 388 -21.57 32.93 -76.92
C GLN A 388 -21.30 34.02 -77.97
N GLU A 389 -20.04 34.47 -78.07
CA GLU A 389 -19.58 35.40 -79.10
C GLU A 389 -19.64 34.79 -80.50
N ARG A 390 -19.31 33.50 -80.68
CA ARG A 390 -19.49 32.81 -81.98
C ARG A 390 -20.96 32.68 -82.38
N ARG A 391 -21.87 32.60 -81.41
CA ARG A 391 -23.32 32.56 -81.67
C ARG A 391 -23.91 33.95 -81.89
N GLY A 392 -23.30 35.00 -81.33
CA GLY A 392 -23.76 36.40 -81.45
C GLY A 392 -23.01 37.24 -82.50
N GLY A 393 -21.86 36.77 -82.98
CA GLY A 393 -21.03 37.46 -83.97
C GLY A 393 -21.52 37.22 -85.40
N PRO A 394 -21.32 38.18 -86.31
CA PRO A 394 -21.71 38.03 -87.71
C PRO A 394 -20.92 36.87 -88.35
N PRO A 395 -21.54 36.09 -89.25
CA PRO A 395 -20.88 34.94 -89.87
C PRO A 395 -19.61 35.40 -90.61
N PRO A 396 -18.50 34.65 -90.50
CA PRO A 396 -17.27 34.98 -91.22
C PRO A 396 -17.53 34.79 -92.71
N GLY A 397 -17.61 35.91 -93.45
CA GLY A 397 -17.94 35.92 -94.87
C GLY A 397 -19.02 36.92 -95.29
N SER A 398 -19.47 37.81 -94.41
CA SER A 398 -20.30 38.96 -94.81
C SER A 398 -19.41 40.17 -95.13
N PRO A 399 -19.33 40.64 -96.38
CA PRO A 399 -18.64 41.87 -96.78
C PRO A 399 -19.33 43.13 -96.25
#